data_AF-A0A846DKZ5-F1
#
_entry.id   AF-A0A846DKZ5-F1
#
_cell.length_a   1.000
_cell.length_b   1.000
_cell.length_c   1.000
_cell.angle_alpha   90.00
_cell.angle_beta   90.00
_cell.angle_gamma   90.00
#
_symmetry.space_group_name_H-M   'P 1'
#
loop_
_entity.id
_entity.type
_entity.pdbx_description
1 polymer ?
#
loop_
_entity_poly.entity_id
_entity_poly.type
_entity_poly.pdbx_seq_one_letter_code
_entity_poly.pdbx_strand_id
1 'polypeptide(L)'
;MARINPYTLQMQITRMFEQGQSFFTTTKVQDWLKERQEDPNAYEVIFHQKPAPPGSDLVMIIEIELRRTDGQPVDPWLEQEVNRHS
;
A
#
# COMPACT_ATOMS: atom_id res chain seq x y z
N MET A 1 -10.72 -4.21 -20.85
CA MET A 1 -9.29 -3.99 -20.50
C MET A 1 -9.29 -2.90 -19.44
N ALA A 2 -8.74 -3.00 -18.23
CA ALA A 2 -8.13 -4.08 -17.46
C ALA A 2 -9.04 -4.41 -16.26
N ARG A 3 -9.22 -5.69 -15.95
CA ARG A 3 -10.00 -6.15 -14.78
C ARG A 3 -9.04 -6.20 -13.58
N ILE A 4 -8.78 -5.09 -12.91
CA ILE A 4 -8.04 -5.10 -11.64
C ILE A 4 -9.06 -4.99 -10.50
N ASN A 5 -9.47 -6.13 -9.97
CA ASN A 5 -10.06 -6.31 -8.64
C ASN A 5 -10.01 -7.81 -8.31
N PRO A 6 -9.79 -8.25 -7.04
CA PRO A 6 -10.49 -7.70 -5.87
C PRO A 6 -9.69 -7.68 -4.55
N TYR A 7 -8.36 -7.77 -4.58
CA TYR A 7 -7.54 -7.70 -3.36
C TYR A 7 -6.89 -6.33 -3.28
N THR A 8 -7.13 -5.62 -2.17
CA THR A 8 -6.69 -4.25 -1.96
C THR A 8 -5.18 -4.10 -2.10
N LEU A 9 -4.68 -2.87 -2.29
CA LEU A 9 -3.25 -2.62 -2.42
C LEU A 9 -2.48 -3.25 -1.25
N GLN A 10 -2.95 -3.03 -0.03
CA GLN A 10 -2.37 -3.59 1.18
C GLN A 10 -2.24 -5.12 1.17
N MET A 11 -3.26 -5.85 0.69
CA MET A 11 -3.18 -7.30 0.55
C MET A 11 -2.15 -7.73 -0.50
N GLN A 12 -2.04 -6.99 -1.60
CA GLN A 12 -1.03 -7.26 -2.63
C GLN A 12 0.38 -7.05 -2.06
N ILE A 13 0.60 -5.94 -1.37
CA ILE A 13 1.88 -5.66 -0.70
C ILE A 13 2.19 -6.74 0.34
N THR A 14 1.22 -7.12 1.17
CA THR A 14 1.40 -8.17 2.18
C THR A 14 1.87 -9.48 1.55
N ARG A 15 1.21 -9.94 0.48
CA ARG A 15 1.63 -11.14 -0.25
C ARG A 15 3.01 -11.01 -0.87
N MET A 16 3.37 -9.83 -1.39
CA MET A 16 4.71 -9.59 -1.93
C MET A 16 5.78 -9.70 -0.84
N PHE A 17 5.52 -9.21 0.37
CA PHE A 17 6.42 -9.39 1.51
C PHE A 17 6.55 -10.87 1.90
N GLU A 18 5.44 -11.61 1.99
CA GLU A 18 5.46 -13.06 2.28
C GLU A 18 6.23 -13.87 1.23
N GLN A 19 6.17 -13.45 -0.04
CA GLN A 19 6.87 -14.10 -1.15
C GLN A 19 8.34 -13.64 -1.30
N GLY A 20 8.84 -12.76 -0.43
CA GLY A 20 10.19 -12.20 -0.54
C GLY A 20 10.38 -11.20 -1.70
N GLN A 21 9.28 -10.69 -2.27
CA GLN A 21 9.26 -9.69 -3.34
C GLN A 21 9.10 -8.25 -2.81
N SER A 22 9.48 -8.00 -1.55
CA SER A 22 9.39 -6.68 -0.91
C SER A 22 10.18 -5.59 -1.66
N PHE A 23 11.20 -5.95 -2.43
CA PHE A 23 11.95 -4.98 -3.24
C PHE A 23 11.06 -4.23 -4.25
N PHE A 24 9.99 -4.86 -4.74
CA PHE A 24 9.10 -4.28 -5.75
C PHE A 24 7.86 -3.60 -5.15
N THR A 25 7.68 -3.61 -3.83
CA THR A 25 6.47 -3.06 -3.19
C THR A 25 6.39 -1.56 -3.32
N THR A 26 7.52 -0.84 -3.25
CA THR A 26 7.56 0.61 -3.48
C THR A 26 7.04 0.96 -4.87
N THR A 27 7.57 0.31 -5.91
CA THR A 27 7.13 0.50 -7.30
C THR A 27 5.64 0.24 -7.44
N LYS A 28 5.13 -0.80 -6.77
CA LYS A 28 3.71 -1.15 -6.78
C LYS A 28 2.82 -0.04 -6.20
N VAL A 29 3.24 0.59 -5.10
CA VAL A 29 2.52 1.73 -4.50
C VAL A 29 2.62 2.96 -5.41
N GLN A 30 3.79 3.21 -6.01
CA GLN A 30 3.96 4.32 -6.96
C GLN A 30 3.06 4.19 -8.19
N ASP A 31 2.93 2.99 -8.75
CA ASP A 31 2.04 2.76 -9.88
C ASP A 31 0.57 2.91 -9.48
N TRP A 32 0.19 2.48 -8.27
CA TRP A 32 -1.15 2.71 -7.72
C TRP A 32 -1.48 4.20 -7.51
N LEU A 33 -0.48 5.02 -7.14
CA LEU A 33 -0.62 6.48 -7.05
C LEU A 33 -0.85 7.09 -8.44
N LYS A 34 -0.05 6.68 -9.44
CA LYS A 34 -0.23 7.14 -10.83
C LYS A 34 -1.60 6.79 -11.39
N GLU A 35 -2.12 5.60 -11.10
CA GLU A 35 -3.48 5.18 -11.51
C GLU A 35 -4.58 6.11 -10.97
N ARG A 36 -4.31 6.80 -9.85
CA ARG A 36 -5.20 7.76 -9.20
C ARG A 36 -4.89 9.22 -9.56
N GLN A 37 -4.01 9.44 -10.54
CA GLN A 37 -3.55 10.77 -10.97
C GLN A 37 -2.72 11.51 -9.91
N GLU A 38 -2.13 10.79 -8.96
CA GLU A 38 -1.20 11.36 -7.98
C GLU A 38 0.25 11.28 -8.45
N ASP A 39 1.08 12.24 -8.04
CA ASP A 39 2.52 12.23 -8.32
C ASP A 39 3.25 11.30 -7.33
N PRO A 40 3.77 10.14 -7.76
CA PRO A 40 4.48 9.23 -6.86
C PRO A 40 5.76 9.82 -6.26
N ASN A 41 6.35 10.86 -6.86
CA ASN A 41 7.55 11.50 -6.34
C ASN A 41 7.25 12.50 -5.22
N ALA A 42 5.98 12.89 -5.07
CA ALA A 42 5.55 13.76 -3.98
C ALA A 42 5.39 12.99 -2.65
N TYR A 43 5.48 11.65 -2.67
CA TYR A 43 5.28 10.79 -1.51
C TYR A 43 6.48 9.87 -1.26
N GLU A 44 6.92 9.84 -0.01
CA GLU A 44 7.74 8.78 0.55
C GLU A 44 6.82 7.63 0.99
N VAL A 45 7.18 6.40 0.60
CA VAL A 45 6.40 5.19 0.90
C VAL A 45 7.13 4.39 1.98
N ILE A 46 6.48 4.18 3.12
CA ILE A 46 7.00 3.46 4.27
C ILE A 46 6.13 2.24 4.52
N PHE A 47 6.76 1.10 4.80
CA PHE A 47 6.05 -0.16 5.05
C PHE A 47 6.22 -0.58 6.52
N HIS A 48 5.10 -0.78 7.22
CA HIS A 48 5.07 -1.23 8.60
C HIS A 48 4.57 -2.67 8.68
N GLN A 49 5.41 -3.56 9.18
CA GLN A 49 5.01 -4.94 9.42
C GLN A 49 4.28 -5.03 10.75
N LYS A 50 3.01 -5.42 10.72
CA LYS A 50 2.21 -5.65 11.93
C LYS A 50 1.73 -7.10 11.98
N PRO A 51 1.56 -7.68 13.18
CA PRO A 51 0.91 -8.97 13.30
C PRO A 51 -0.51 -8.87 12.73
N ALA A 52 -0.93 -9.90 12.00
CA ALA A 52 -2.29 -9.93 11.48
C ALA A 52 -3.31 -10.00 12.64
N PRO A 53 -4.49 -9.38 12.51
CA PRO A 53 -5.53 -9.46 13.52
C PRO A 53 -6.03 -10.90 13.69
N PRO A 54 -6.45 -11.27 14.91
CA PRO A 54 -6.98 -12.61 15.17
C PRO A 54 -8.21 -12.89 14.29
N GLY A 55 -8.18 -14.00 13.57
CA GLY A 55 -9.22 -14.39 12.60
C GLY A 55 -8.87 -14.11 11.13
N SER A 56 -7.70 -13.55 10.85
CA SER A 56 -7.12 -13.49 9.50
C SER A 56 -6.32 -14.76 9.17
N ASP A 57 -6.35 -15.22 7.92
CA ASP A 57 -5.49 -16.31 7.41
C ASP A 57 -4.02 -15.89 7.21
N LEU A 58 -3.73 -14.60 7.39
CA LEU A 58 -2.37 -14.04 7.24
C LEU A 58 -1.61 -14.11 8.56
N VAL A 59 -0.29 -14.29 8.51
CA VAL A 59 0.58 -14.25 9.71
C VAL A 59 0.94 -12.80 10.07
N MET A 60 1.11 -11.96 9.05
CA MET A 60 1.41 -10.54 9.19
C MET A 60 0.63 -9.71 8.15
N ILE A 61 0.43 -8.43 8.44
CA ILE A 61 -0.10 -7.44 7.51
C ILE A 61 0.95 -6.34 7.33
N ILE A 62 1.07 -5.85 6.10
CA ILE A 62 1.92 -4.72 5.78
C ILE A 62 1.04 -3.48 5.66
N GLU A 63 1.13 -2.60 6.63
CA GLU A 63 0.56 -1.26 6.52
C GLU A 63 1.46 -0.38 5.66
N ILE A 64 0.82 0.44 4.83
CA ILE A 64 1.48 1.36 3.90
C ILE A 64 1.26 2.77 4.45
N GLU A 65 2.33 3.40 4.89
CA GLU A 65 2.32 4.82 5.23
C GLU A 65 2.82 5.61 4.03
N LEU A 66 2.03 6.60 3.63
CA LEU A 66 2.45 7.62 2.67
C LEU A 66 2.85 8.84 3.48
N ARG A 67 3.95 9.48 3.11
CA ARG A 67 4.39 10.74 3.71
C ARG A 67 4.72 11.72 2.60
N ARG A 68 4.12 12.91 2.57
CA ARG A 68 4.48 13.89 1.55
C ARG A 68 5.89 14.43 1.79
N THR A 69 6.65 14.56 0.71
CA THR A 69 8.02 15.10 0.74
C THR A 69 8.05 16.60 1.00
N ASP A 70 6.94 17.31 0.75
CA ASP A 70 6.79 18.75 1.00
C ASP A 70 6.47 19.08 2.47
N GLY A 71 6.32 18.08 3.34
CA GLY A 71 6.00 18.23 4.75
C GLY A 71 4.52 18.50 5.04
N GLN A 72 3.65 18.52 4.03
CA GLN A 72 2.21 18.59 4.23
C GLN A 72 1.64 17.23 4.66
N PRO A 73 0.48 17.22 5.35
CA PRO A 73 -0.22 15.96 5.61
C PRO A 73 -0.66 15.30 4.30
N VAL A 74 -0.64 13.97 4.26
CA VAL A 74 -1.24 13.21 3.15
C VAL A 74 -2.75 13.42 3.19
N ASP A 75 -3.37 13.44 2.02
CA ASP A 75 -4.82 13.54 1.94
C ASP A 75 -5.49 12.35 2.64
N PRO A 76 -6.47 12.57 3.53
CA PRO A 76 -7.06 11.51 4.34
C PRO A 76 -7.66 10.37 3.52
N TRP A 77 -8.16 10.67 2.32
CA TRP A 77 -8.71 9.66 1.43
C TRP A 77 -7.63 8.73 0.86
N LEU A 78 -6.40 9.23 0.62
CA LEU A 78 -5.27 8.41 0.18
C LEU A 78 -4.80 7.49 1.30
N GLU A 79 -4.68 8.00 2.52
CA GLU A 79 -4.30 7.19 3.69
C GLU A 79 -5.30 6.06 3.97
N GLN A 80 -6.59 6.32 3.76
CA GLN A 80 -7.64 5.30 3.91
C GLN A 80 -7.64 4.30 2.76
N GLU A 81 -7.50 4.78 1.52
CA GLU A 81 -7.59 3.92 0.33
C GLU A 81 -6.33 3.03 0.18
N VAL A 82 -5.15 3.52 0.55
CA VAL A 82 -3.88 2.76 0.46
C VAL A 82 -3.89 1.53 1.38
N ASN A 83 -4.55 1.65 2.54
CA ASN A 83 -4.73 0.58 3.53
C ASN A 83 -6.14 -0.02 3.55
N ARG A 84 -6.94 0.16 2.49
CA ARG A 84 -8.29 -0.41 2.47
C ARG A 84 -8.20 -1.94 2.61
N HIS A 85 -9.10 -2.55 3.36
CA HIS A 85 -9.16 -4.00 3.57
C HIS A 85 -10.32 -4.69 2.82
N SER A 86 -11.34 -3.93 2.40
CA SER A 86 -12.53 -4.40 1.66
C SER A 86 -13.15 -3.25 0.86
#